data_AF-A0A6A3WAX4-F1
#
_entry.id   AF-A0A6A3WAX4-F1
#
_cell.length_a   1.000
_cell.length_b   1.000
_cell.length_c   1.000
_cell.angle_alpha   90.00
_cell.angle_beta   90.00
_cell.angle_gamma   90.00
#
_symmetry.space_group_name_H-M   'P 1'
#
loop_
_entity.id
_entity.type
_entity.pdbx_description
1 polymer ?
#
loop_
_entity_poly.entity_id
_entity_poly.type
_entity_poly.pdbx_seq_one_letter_code
_entity_poly.pdbx_strand_id
1 'polypeptide(L)'
;MLKYRTGGASAGTSLALTTERFGEFQDLVMWEQLTEEARGPLSEADFGEKAKVPFIDANFNSNLEAVPVNATHSSTFASHFPGG
;
A
#
# COMPACT_ATOMS: atom_id res chain seq x y z
N MET A 1 -4.87 2.46 12.26
CA MET A 1 -3.87 3.46 11.84
C MET A 1 -2.63 2.73 11.32
N LEU A 2 -1.78 3.39 10.54
CA LEU A 2 -0.51 2.81 10.08
C LEU A 2 0.65 3.28 10.98
N LYS A 3 1.60 2.39 11.25
CA LYS A 3 2.87 2.67 11.94
C LYS A 3 4.02 2.38 11.00
N TYR A 4 4.91 3.34 10.85
CA TYR A 4 6.20 3.14 10.19
C TYR A 4 7.20 2.59 11.20
N ARG A 5 7.79 1.42 10.92
CA ARG A 5 8.72 0.73 11.80
C ARG A 5 10.06 0.53 11.10
N THR A 6 11.15 0.93 11.73
CA THR A 6 12.50 0.55 11.28
C THR A 6 12.86 -0.83 11.80
N GLY A 7 13.43 -1.68 10.95
CA GLY A 7 14.10 -2.90 11.38
C GLY A 7 15.47 -2.60 12.01
N GLY A 8 16.16 -3.63 12.49
CA GLY A 8 17.57 -3.52 12.90
C GLY A 8 18.48 -3.16 11.71
N ALA A 9 19.80 -3.04 11.95
CA ALA A 9 20.77 -2.46 10.99
C ALA A 9 20.78 -3.02 9.56
N SER A 10 20.22 -4.23 9.31
CA SER A 10 20.10 -4.85 7.99
C SER A 10 18.66 -4.96 7.46
N ALA A 11 17.65 -4.71 8.30
CA ALA A 11 16.24 -4.83 7.93
C ALA A 11 15.67 -3.46 7.59
N GLY A 12 15.13 -3.33 6.38
CA GLY A 12 14.49 -2.10 5.91
C GLY A 12 13.28 -1.69 6.76
N THR A 13 12.64 -0.60 6.35
CA THR A 13 11.47 -0.08 7.05
C THR A 13 10.18 -0.74 6.56
N SER A 14 9.27 -1.03 7.47
CA SER A 14 7.99 -1.69 7.20
C SER A 14 6.80 -0.88 7.71
N LEU A 15 5.67 -0.96 7.02
CA LEU A 15 4.37 -0.47 7.49
C LEU A 15 3.61 -1.59 8.21
N ALA A 16 2.99 -1.27 9.34
CA ALA A 16 2.15 -2.18 10.10
C ALA A 16 0.88 -1.49 10.60
N LEU A 17 -0.20 -2.27 10.78
CA LEU A 17 -1.41 -1.77 11.46
C LEU A 17 -1.12 -1.52 12.93
N THR A 18 -1.65 -0.42 13.47
CA THR A 18 -1.55 -0.06 14.90
C THR A 18 -2.82 0.59 15.41
N THR A 19 -3.02 0.44 16.72
CA THR A 19 -3.99 1.15 17.56
C THR A 19 -3.31 1.96 18.68
N GLU A 20 -1.97 1.90 18.80
CA GLU A 20 -1.21 2.50 19.91
C GLU A 20 -1.21 4.03 19.88
N ARG A 21 -1.20 4.61 18.68
CA ARG A 21 -1.21 6.06 18.46
C ARG A 21 -2.08 6.40 17.26
N PHE A 22 -2.76 7.53 17.35
CA PHE A 22 -3.32 8.20 16.18
C PHE A 22 -2.15 8.78 15.38
N GLY A 23 -2.05 8.37 14.12
CA GLY A 23 -1.15 8.97 13.14
C GLY A 23 -1.69 10.29 12.59
N GLU A 24 -0.95 10.88 11.67
CA GLU A 24 -1.26 12.15 11.02
C GLU A 24 -1.75 11.91 9.58
N PHE A 25 -2.47 12.89 9.02
CA PHE A 25 -2.82 12.92 7.61
C PHE A 25 -1.75 13.70 6.82
N GLN A 26 -1.47 13.28 5.59
CA GLN A 26 -0.57 13.97 4.67
C GLN A 26 -1.38 14.58 3.53
N ASP A 27 -0.85 15.63 2.91
CA ASP A 27 -1.43 16.15 1.67
C ASP A 27 -1.39 15.07 0.60
N LEU A 28 -2.56 14.80 0.01
CA LEU A 28 -2.75 13.73 -0.95
C LEU A 28 -2.69 14.29 -2.37
N VAL A 29 -1.82 13.70 -3.19
CA VAL A 29 -1.86 13.83 -4.64
C VAL A 29 -2.00 12.45 -5.27
N MET A 30 -3.02 12.27 -6.10
CA MET A 30 -3.25 11.01 -6.80
C MET A 30 -2.35 10.92 -8.04
N TRP A 31 -2.01 9.70 -8.48
CA TRP A 31 -1.21 9.49 -9.71
C TRP A 31 -1.82 10.22 -10.90
N GLU A 32 -3.15 10.15 -11.04
CA GLU A 32 -3.95 10.81 -12.08
C GLU A 32 -3.91 12.35 -12.03
N GLN A 33 -3.57 12.94 -10.87
CA GLN A 33 -3.45 14.38 -10.67
C GLN A 33 -2.04 14.92 -10.93
N LEU A 34 -1.03 14.04 -10.99
CA LEU A 34 0.33 14.43 -11.35
C LEU A 34 0.42 14.81 -12.83
N THR A 35 1.26 15.81 -13.14
CA THR A 35 1.58 16.16 -14.52
C THR A 35 2.49 15.09 -15.15
N GLU A 36 2.56 15.04 -16.49
CA GLU A 36 3.42 14.08 -17.18
C GLU A 36 4.89 14.26 -16.81
N GLU A 37 5.32 15.51 -16.58
CA GLU A 37 6.69 15.84 -16.15
C GLU A 37 7.00 15.33 -14.74
N ALA A 38 5.99 15.04 -13.91
CA ALA A 38 6.17 14.39 -12.62
C ALA A 38 6.07 12.85 -12.73
N ARG A 39 5.22 12.33 -13.63
CA ARG A 39 5.07 10.88 -13.84
C ARG A 39 6.27 10.24 -14.52
N GLY A 40 6.88 10.93 -15.49
CA GLY A 40 8.07 10.43 -16.21
C GLY A 40 9.21 10.09 -15.26
N PRO A 41 9.71 11.06 -14.46
CA PRO A 41 10.76 10.80 -13.48
C PRO A 41 10.39 9.74 -12.45
N LEU A 42 9.14 9.69 -11.96
CA LEU A 42 8.73 8.64 -11.01
C LEU A 42 8.76 7.23 -11.62
N SER A 43 8.55 7.12 -12.94
CA SER A 43 8.58 5.85 -13.67
C SER A 43 9.98 5.40 -14.04
N GLU A 44 10.90 6.35 -14.31
CA GLU A 44 12.24 6.07 -14.84
C GLU A 44 13.36 6.20 -13.80
N ALA A 45 13.15 6.96 -12.72
CA ALA A 45 14.20 7.22 -11.75
C ALA A 45 14.59 5.95 -10.98
N ASP A 46 15.90 5.80 -10.79
CA ASP A 46 16.47 4.80 -9.91
C ASP A 46 16.48 5.30 -8.46
N PHE A 47 15.64 4.69 -7.62
CA PHE A 47 15.60 4.95 -6.17
C PHE A 47 16.52 4.00 -5.38
N GLY A 48 17.44 3.32 -6.08
CA GLY A 48 18.35 2.32 -5.54
C GLY A 48 17.73 0.92 -5.49
N GLU A 49 18.57 -0.09 -5.24
CA GLU A 49 18.19 -1.50 -5.34
C GLU A 49 17.02 -1.93 -4.44
N LYS A 50 16.82 -1.21 -3.32
CA LYS A 50 15.87 -1.59 -2.26
C LYS A 50 14.54 -0.83 -2.33
N ALA A 51 14.42 0.21 -3.16
CA ALA A 51 13.22 1.03 -3.23
C ALA A 51 12.69 1.06 -4.67
N LYS A 52 11.44 0.65 -4.84
CA LYS A 52 10.71 0.74 -6.10
C LYS A 52 9.46 1.57 -5.87
N VAL A 53 9.11 2.42 -6.83
CA VAL A 53 7.88 3.22 -6.75
C VAL A 53 6.69 2.27 -6.97
N PRO A 54 5.76 2.13 -6.01
CA PRO A 54 4.78 1.05 -6.05
C PRO A 54 3.52 1.38 -6.86
N PHE A 55 3.28 2.65 -7.17
CA PHE A 55 2.04 3.13 -7.81
C PHE A 55 2.21 3.56 -9.27
N ILE A 56 3.40 3.35 -9.86
CA ILE A 56 3.62 3.61 -11.29
C ILE A 56 3.02 2.48 -12.13
N ASP A 57 2.69 2.79 -13.38
CA ASP A 57 2.02 1.86 -14.30
C ASP A 57 2.76 0.52 -14.43
N ALA A 58 4.10 0.54 -14.47
CA ALA A 58 4.94 -0.66 -14.57
C ALA A 58 4.84 -1.60 -13.35
N ASN A 59 4.52 -1.07 -12.16
CA ASN A 59 4.52 -1.82 -10.90
C ASN A 59 3.12 -1.94 -10.27
N PHE A 60 2.13 -1.19 -10.75
CA PHE A 60 0.83 -1.08 -10.07
C PHE A 60 0.10 -2.43 -10.02
N ASN A 61 -0.10 -3.08 -11.17
CA ASN A 61 -0.83 -4.35 -11.23
C ASN A 61 -0.11 -5.48 -10.47
N SER A 62 1.22 -5.59 -10.60
CA SER A 62 1.99 -6.61 -9.88
C SER A 62 1.93 -6.41 -8.37
N ASN A 63 1.91 -5.16 -7.91
CA ASN A 63 1.71 -4.87 -6.49
C ASN A 63 0.30 -5.17 -6.01
N LEU A 64 -0.75 -4.94 -6.82
CA LEU A 64 -2.12 -5.30 -6.47
C LEU A 64 -2.28 -6.82 -6.31
N GLU A 65 -1.67 -7.61 -7.20
CA GLU A 65 -1.70 -9.07 -7.12
C GLU A 65 -0.89 -9.61 -5.93
N ALA A 66 0.20 -8.93 -5.57
CA ALA A 66 1.01 -9.27 -4.41
C ALA A 66 0.31 -8.98 -3.07
N VAL A 67 -0.75 -8.17 -3.05
CA VAL A 67 -1.58 -7.98 -1.87
C VAL A 67 -2.49 -9.21 -1.71
N PRO A 68 -2.37 -10.00 -0.63
CA PRO A 68 -3.20 -11.19 -0.46
C PRO A 68 -4.68 -10.82 -0.41
N VAL A 69 -5.48 -11.42 -1.30
CA VAL A 69 -6.96 -11.30 -1.45
C VAL A 69 -7.74 -11.75 -0.20
N ASN A 70 -7.07 -12.06 0.91
CA ASN A 70 -7.70 -12.54 2.15
C ASN A 70 -8.12 -11.43 3.12
N ALA A 71 -8.58 -10.28 2.62
CA ALA A 71 -9.48 -9.44 3.42
C ALA A 71 -10.87 -10.12 3.46
N THR A 72 -10.95 -11.28 4.12
CA THR A 72 -12.20 -12.01 4.38
C THR A 72 -13.07 -11.21 5.34
N HIS A 73 -13.80 -10.23 4.81
CA HIS A 73 -15.05 -9.75 5.42
C HIS A 73 -16.29 -10.33 4.70
N SER A 74 -16.11 -11.34 3.84
CA SER A 74 -17.21 -12.05 3.16
C SER A 74 -17.70 -13.31 3.92
N SER A 75 -17.34 -13.50 5.20
CA SER A 75 -17.73 -14.70 5.96
C SER A 75 -18.84 -14.51 7.00
N THR A 76 -19.42 -13.31 7.15
CA THR A 76 -20.45 -13.04 8.19
C THR A 76 -21.88 -12.96 7.64
N PHE A 77 -22.09 -12.79 6.33
CA PHE A 77 -23.45 -12.66 5.77
C PHE A 77 -24.14 -14.01 5.50
N ALA A 78 -23.37 -15.09 5.27
CA ALA A 78 -23.93 -16.40 4.93
C ALA A 78 -24.44 -17.21 6.13
N SER A 79 -24.11 -16.84 7.36
CA SER A 79 -24.51 -17.60 8.57
C SER A 79 -25.78 -17.07 9.25
N HIS A 80 -26.45 -16.05 8.71
CA HIS A 80 -27.64 -15.44 9.33
C HIS A 80 -28.97 -15.65 8.59
N PHE A 81 -28.97 -16.41 7.49
CA PHE A 81 -30.22 -16.86 6.87
C PHE A 81 -30.41 -18.36 7.08
N PRO A 82 -31.09 -18.79 8.15
CA PRO A 82 -31.64 -20.12 8.18
C PRO A 82 -32.77 -20.16 7.15
N GLY A 83 -32.59 -21.00 6.12
CA GLY A 83 -33.72 -21.45 5.32
C GLY A 83 -34.67 -22.27 6.21
N GLY A 84 -35.96 -21.98 6.11
CA GLY A 84 -37.05 -22.61 6.86
C GLY A 84 -38.28 -21.71 6.91
#